data_AF-A0A512C436-F1
#
_entry.id   AF-A0A512C436-F1
#
_cell.length_a   1.000
_cell.length_b   1.000
_cell.length_c   1.000
_cell.angle_alpha   90.00
_cell.angle_beta   90.00
_cell.angle_gamma   90.00
#
_symmetry.space_group_name_H-M   'P 1'
#
loop_
_entity.id
_entity.type
_entity.pdbx_description
1 polymer ?
#
loop_
_entity_poly.entity_id
_entity_poly.type
_entity_poly.pdbx_seq_one_letter_code
_entity_poly.pdbx_strand_id
1 'polypeptide(L)' 'MPHGQEPRPGPIEGLRLSHRVWEILRRENIQTFDQLKASADRLERFEGIGPKAAQQIRQEIARVTSLEEQPPRP' A
#
# COMPACT_ATOMS: atom_id res chain seq x y z
N MET A 1 3.73 -24.78 -12.95
CA MET A 1 3.36 -23.35 -13.06
C MET A 1 2.63 -22.97 -11.77
N PRO A 2 3.13 -22.07 -10.90
CA PRO A 2 2.37 -21.72 -9.70
C PRO A 2 1.38 -20.60 -10.06
N HIS A 3 0.11 -20.96 -10.24
CA HIS A 3 -1.00 -20.02 -10.29
C HIS A 3 -1.72 -20.04 -8.93
N GLY A 4 -1.09 -19.44 -7.93
CA GLY A 4 -1.71 -19.17 -6.63
C GLY A 4 -2.39 -17.79 -6.66
N GLN A 5 -3.41 -17.62 -7.49
CA GLN A 5 -4.28 -16.44 -7.46
C GLN A 5 -5.46 -16.72 -6.53
N GLU A 6 -5.17 -16.81 -5.23
CA GLU A 6 -6.21 -16.61 -4.23
C GLU A 6 -6.74 -15.17 -4.32
N PRO A 7 -8.02 -14.94 -4.02
CA PRO A 7 -8.60 -13.60 -3.93
C PRO A 7 -8.02 -12.90 -2.70
N ARG A 8 -6.82 -12.31 -2.85
CA ARG A 8 -6.11 -11.68 -1.75
C ARG A 8 -6.81 -10.36 -1.38
N PRO A 9 -7.20 -10.12 -0.12
CA PRO A 9 -7.18 -8.74 0.38
C PRO A 9 -5.80 -8.18 0.02
N GLY A 10 -5.70 -6.93 -0.43
CA GLY A 10 -4.42 -6.36 -0.90
C GLY A 10 -3.27 -6.77 0.03
N PRO A 11 -2.05 -7.04 -0.49
CA PRO A 11 -0.99 -7.74 0.23
C PRO A 11 -0.53 -7.06 1.54
N ILE A 12 -1.07 -5.88 1.84
CA ILE A 12 -0.95 -5.22 3.13
C ILE A 12 -2.33 -5.17 3.79
N GLU A 13 -2.50 -5.98 4.84
CA GLU A 13 -3.70 -5.94 5.66
C GLU A 13 -3.93 -4.53 6.25
N GLY A 14 -5.18 -4.07 6.24
CA GLY A 14 -5.57 -2.77 6.81
C GLY A 14 -5.54 -1.58 5.85
N LEU A 15 -4.86 -1.67 4.70
CA LEU A 15 -4.84 -0.60 3.70
C LEU A 15 -6.08 -0.63 2.80
N ARG A 16 -6.96 0.38 2.90
CA ARG A 16 -8.16 0.52 2.07
C ARG A 16 -7.84 1.33 0.82
N LEU A 17 -6.95 0.79 0.01
CA LEU A 17 -6.62 1.36 -1.30
C LEU A 17 -7.55 0.82 -2.38
N SER A 18 -7.84 1.67 -3.37
CA SER A 18 -8.58 1.27 -4.57
C SER A 18 -7.82 0.20 -5.36
N HIS A 19 -8.55 -0.72 -6.02
CA HIS A 19 -7.96 -1.79 -6.84
C HIS A 19 -6.94 -1.28 -7.88
N ARG A 20 -7.25 -0.14 -8.52
CA ARG A 20 -6.34 0.51 -9.48
C ARG A 20 -4.97 0.85 -8.87
N VAL A 21 -4.95 1.29 -7.61
CA VAL A 21 -3.71 1.62 -6.90
C VAL A 21 -2.92 0.34 -6.65
N TRP A 22 -3.58 -0.74 -6.22
CA TRP A 22 -2.94 -2.04 -6.03
C TRP A 22 -2.32 -2.59 -7.32
N GLU A 23 -2.98 -2.42 -8.46
CA GLU A 23 -2.42 -2.84 -9.74
C GLU A 23 -1.16 -2.07 -10.12
N ILE A 24 -1.11 -0.75 -9.84
CA ILE A 24 0.08 0.07 -10.10
C ILE A 24 1.21 -0.33 -9.16
N LEU A 25 0.94 -0.47 -7.86
CA LEU A 25 1.93 -0.95 -6.89
C LEU A 25 2.51 -2.31 -7.28
N ARG A 26 1.65 -3.24 -7.76
CA ARG A 26 2.09 -4.55 -8.25
C ARG A 26 3.01 -4.44 -9.48
N ARG A 27 2.73 -3.52 -10.41
CA ARG A 27 3.61 -3.25 -11.57
C ARG A 27 4.96 -2.71 -11.13
N GLU A 28 4.97 -1.86 -10.11
CA GLU A 28 6.19 -1.28 -9.52
C GLU A 28 6.90 -2.24 -8.55
N ASN A 29 6.49 -3.51 -8.47
CA ASN A 29 7.02 -4.52 -7.53
C ASN A 29 6.87 -4.17 -6.04
N ILE A 30 5.95 -3.25 -5.70
CA ILE A 30 5.62 -2.91 -4.31
C ILE A 30 4.56 -3.89 -3.82
N GLN A 31 4.99 -4.82 -2.97
CA GLN A 31 4.12 -5.85 -2.40
C GLN A 31 4.07 -5.83 -0.87
N THR A 32 4.95 -5.07 -0.21
CA THR A 32 5.00 -4.98 1.26
C THR A 32 4.74 -3.58 1.77
N PHE A 33 4.33 -3.46 3.04
CA PHE A 33 4.09 -2.17 3.69
C PHE A 33 5.36 -1.32 3.75
N ASP A 34 6.50 -1.93 4.04
CA ASP A 34 7.79 -1.24 4.10
C ASP A 34 8.18 -0.65 2.74
N GLN A 35 8.00 -1.42 1.65
CA GLN A 35 8.23 -0.93 0.28
C GLN A 35 7.27 0.20 -0.10
N LEU A 36 6.00 0.08 0.32
CA LEU A 36 4.99 1.11 0.09
C LEU A 36 5.34 2.41 0.85
N LYS A 37 5.77 2.29 2.11
CA LYS A 37 6.22 3.41 2.95
C LYS A 37 7.47 4.08 2.37
N ALA A 38 8.47 3.30 1.96
CA ALA A 38 9.67 3.81 1.31
C ALA A 38 9.39 4.49 -0.04
N SER A 39 8.32 4.06 -0.72
CA SER A 39 7.90 4.62 -2.01
C SER A 39 6.89 5.77 -1.87
N ALA A 40 6.42 6.08 -0.67
CA ALA A 40 5.33 7.03 -0.43
C ALA A 40 5.63 8.44 -0.96
N ASP A 41 6.89 8.86 -0.91
CA ASP A 41 7.38 10.14 -1.45
C ASP A 41 7.50 10.14 -2.97
N ARG A 42 7.55 8.96 -3.60
CA ARG A 42 7.70 8.79 -5.05
C ARG A 42 6.41 8.33 -5.73
N LEU A 43 5.33 8.08 -4.98
CA LEU A 43 4.03 7.66 -5.51
C LEU A 43 3.52 8.57 -6.63
N GLU A 44 3.74 9.89 -6.51
CA GLU A 44 3.33 10.89 -7.50
C GLU A 44 4.09 10.78 -8.84
N ARG A 45 5.19 10.01 -8.87
CA ARG A 45 5.97 9.73 -10.09
C ARG A 45 5.47 8.48 -10.81
N PHE A 46 4.65 7.65 -10.18
CA PHE A 46 4.14 6.45 -10.81
C PHE A 46 3.05 6.81 -11.82
N GLU A 47 3.18 6.25 -13.02
CA GLU A 47 2.22 6.47 -14.08
C GLU A 47 0.84 5.92 -13.68
N GLY A 48 -0.15 6.82 -13.58
CA GLY A 48 -1.50 6.48 -13.13
C GLY A 48 -1.79 6.77 -11.65
N ILE A 49 -0.79 7.21 -10.87
CA ILE A 49 -0.99 7.75 -9.51
C ILE A 49 -0.84 9.26 -9.56
N GLY A 50 -1.98 9.96 -9.54
CA GLY A 50 -1.99 11.41 -9.38
C GLY A 50 -1.78 11.86 -7.93
N PRO A 51 -1.57 13.17 -7.70
CA PRO A 51 -1.34 13.74 -6.36
C PRO A 51 -2.45 13.39 -5.36
N LYS A 52 -3.71 13.34 -5.82
CA LYS A 52 -4.85 12.91 -5.00
C LYS A 52 -4.74 11.46 -4.54
N ALA A 53 -4.34 10.56 -5.43
CA ALA A 53 -4.18 9.15 -5.10
C ALA A 53 -2.96 8.93 -4.18
N ALA A 54 -1.85 9.62 -4.44
CA ALA A 54 -0.68 9.61 -3.57
C ALA A 54 -1.01 10.08 -2.15
N GLN A 55 -1.82 11.14 -2.02
CA GLN A 55 -2.25 11.65 -0.72
C GLN A 55 -3.13 10.64 0.03
N GLN A 56 -4.08 9.97 -0.64
CA GLN A 56 -4.89 8.92 -0.02
C GLN A 56 -4.03 7.75 0.48
N ILE A 57 -3.02 7.36 -0.30
CA ILE A 57 -2.09 6.29 0.09
C ILE A 57 -1.28 6.70 1.31
N ARG A 58 -0.73 7.93 1.35
CA ARG A 58 0.00 8.45 2.51
C ARG A 58 -0.87 8.49 3.77
N GLN A 59 -2.14 8.88 3.66
CA GLN A 59 -3.08 8.88 4.78
C GLN A 59 -3.31 7.48 5.34
N GLU A 60 -3.48 6.49 4.46
CA GLU A 60 -3.68 5.10 4.90
C GLU A 60 -2.40 4.49 5.47
N ILE A 61 -1.22 4.80 4.89
CA ILE A 61 0.07 4.43 5.49
C ILE A 61 0.21 5.02 6.90
N ALA A 62 -0.09 6.31 7.06
CA ALA A 62 -0.03 6.97 8.37
C ALA A 62 -0.97 6.33 9.38
N ARG A 63 -2.20 5.99 8.96
CA ARG A 63 -3.18 5.32 9.81
C ARG A 63 -2.71 3.93 10.25
N VAL A 64 -2.21 3.11 9.33
CA VAL A 64 -1.70 1.77 9.63
C VAL A 64 -0.46 1.86 10.52
N THR A 65 0.46 2.79 10.24
CA THR A 65 1.65 3.01 11.07
C THR A 65 1.24 3.37 12.51
N SER A 66 0.30 4.29 12.69
CA SER A 66 -0.24 4.65 14.02
C SER A 66 -0.98 3.51 14.73
N LEU A 67 -1.49 2.51 13.99
CA LEU A 67 -2.11 1.31 14.56
C LEU A 67 -1.07 0.26 14.96
N GLU A 68 0.00 0.08 14.17
CA GLU A 68 1.09 -0.85 14.46
C GLU A 68 2.05 -0.33 15.55
N GLU A 69 2.21 0.99 15.70
CA GLU A 69 3.01 1.61 16.75
C GLU A 69 2.36 1.56 18.14
N GLN A 70 1.18 0.93 18.29
CA GLN A 70 0.65 0.58 19.61
C GLN A 70 1.25 -0.75 20.07
N PRO A 71 2.26 -0.77 20.97
CA PRO A 71 2.69 -2.01 21.57
C PRO A 71 1.51 -2.62 22.33
N PRO A 72 1.36 -3.96 22.37
CA PRO A 72 0.46 -4.58 23.33
C PRO A 72 0.88 -4.08 24.72
N ARG A 73 -0.04 -3.45 25.44
CA ARG A 73 0.14 -3.14 26.86
C ARG A 73 -0.02 -4.44 27.66
N PRO A 74 1.01 -4.97 28.31
CA PRO A 74 0.88 -5.59 29.62
C PRO A 74 1.06 -4.55 30.73
#